data_AF-A0A954HQ25-F1
#
_entry.id   AF-A0A954HQ25-F1
#
_cell.length_a   1.000
_cell.length_b   1.000
_cell.length_c   1.000
_cell.angle_alpha   90.00
_cell.angle_beta   90.00
_cell.angle_gamma   90.00
#
_symmetry.space_group_name_H-M   'P 1'
#
loop_
_entity.id
_entity.type
_entity.pdbx_description
1 polymer ?
#
loop_
_entity_poly.entity_id
_entity_poly.type
_entity_poly.pdbx_seq_one_letter_code
_entity_poly.pdbx_strand_id
1 'polypeptide(L)'
;MSNANSDASEVPDSETAARPPGADFASRWNLRIVIRRLHLYSGLFLLPWVILYGITGAMFNHLELFPRAAIQPVPKESVDLTKVSEFPTADTMALQVTEALRRSGEIHDITLPEDIRPSYTGDVMFEVKRDGLRHVLQIDPVSHATELVTHPPEDPAQKNLNVGLSRVELKPDPHDLMQQAAGQMFGGMGFSDAANPAPLGWTKLNFLATVDERPVRITYVLKDGHIDVSPYNGQSGMPWRQWFLRMHTTHGQPPYWNGRMFWSLAVDIVAVAMVCWGLTGLYMWWQIKRTRRIGIALIALSLLTAAVMTLSLADFYATTRL
;
A
#
# COMPACT_ATOMS: atom_id res chain seq x y z
N MET A 1 -35.44 100.17 9.83
CA MET A 1 -34.84 100.24 11.18
C MET A 1 -35.17 98.90 11.85
N SER A 2 -34.23 97.96 11.88
CA SER A 2 -33.19 97.79 12.92
C SER A 2 -33.67 96.97 14.13
N ASN A 3 -33.24 95.70 14.16
CA ASN A 3 -32.62 94.95 15.28
C ASN A 3 -33.38 94.80 16.63
N ALA A 4 -33.18 93.75 17.44
CA ALA A 4 -32.39 92.52 17.43
C ALA A 4 -32.80 91.65 18.65
N ASN A 5 -32.44 90.35 18.62
CA ASN A 5 -32.08 89.36 19.67
C ASN A 5 -32.48 89.57 21.16
N SER A 6 -32.70 88.54 21.99
CA SER A 6 -31.99 87.25 22.20
C SER A 6 -32.92 86.22 22.90
N ASP A 7 -32.90 84.90 22.64
CA ASP A 7 -31.93 83.86 23.05
C ASP A 7 -31.77 83.75 24.60
N ALA A 8 -31.83 82.61 25.30
CA ALA A 8 -31.57 81.21 24.97
C ALA A 8 -32.12 80.25 26.07
N SER A 9 -32.57 79.05 25.71
CA SER A 9 -32.52 77.84 26.57
C SER A 9 -32.91 76.58 25.78
N GLU A 10 -31.94 75.79 25.33
CA GLU A 10 -32.18 74.38 25.05
C GLU A 10 -30.86 73.58 25.15
N VAL A 11 -30.92 72.50 25.91
CA VAL A 11 -29.83 71.56 26.20
C VAL A 11 -29.64 70.64 24.98
N PRO A 12 -28.43 70.47 24.41
CA PRO A 12 -28.23 69.58 23.28
C PRO A 12 -27.74 68.17 23.67
N ASP A 13 -28.27 67.21 22.92
CA ASP A 13 -27.62 66.02 22.36
C ASP A 13 -27.21 64.85 23.26
N SER A 14 -28.16 63.92 23.43
CA SER A 14 -27.89 62.51 23.67
C SER A 14 -27.65 61.77 22.35
N GLU A 15 -26.44 61.82 21.77
CA GLU A 15 -25.98 60.77 20.84
C GLU A 15 -24.48 60.90 20.50
N THR A 16 -23.62 60.31 21.33
CA THR A 16 -22.23 60.00 20.94
C THR A 16 -21.84 58.63 21.49
N ALA A 17 -22.18 57.59 20.74
CA ALA A 17 -21.44 56.32 20.77
C ALA A 17 -21.25 55.86 19.32
N ALA A 18 -20.16 56.32 18.72
CA ALA A 18 -19.68 55.83 17.44
C ALA A 18 -19.47 54.31 17.52
N ARG A 19 -20.31 53.53 16.85
CA ARG A 19 -20.00 52.12 16.55
C ARG A 19 -18.95 52.10 15.44
N PRO A 20 -17.84 51.35 15.57
CA PRO A 20 -16.91 51.19 14.46
C PRO A 20 -17.62 50.50 13.29
N PRO A 21 -17.35 50.89 12.03
CA PRO A 21 -17.90 50.19 10.88
C PRO A 21 -17.34 48.77 10.88
N GLY A 22 -18.24 47.80 10.98
CA GLY A 22 -17.90 46.38 11.01
C GLY A 22 -17.14 45.95 9.76
N ALA A 23 -15.83 45.84 9.90
CA ALA A 23 -14.96 45.14 8.97
C ALA A 23 -15.14 43.63 9.17
N ASP A 24 -16.29 43.04 8.81
CA ASP A 24 -16.42 41.58 8.96
C ASP A 24 -17.37 40.86 7.99
N PHE A 25 -17.82 41.51 6.91
CA PHE A 25 -18.71 40.84 5.92
C PHE A 25 -18.18 40.75 4.48
N ALA A 26 -17.05 41.38 4.15
CA ALA A 26 -16.46 41.31 2.81
C ALA A 26 -15.61 40.05 2.54
N SER A 27 -15.20 39.31 3.57
CA SER A 27 -14.26 38.18 3.44
C SER A 27 -14.90 36.89 2.90
N ARG A 28 -16.18 36.66 3.20
CA ARG A 28 -16.87 35.40 2.83
C ARG A 28 -17.21 35.27 1.34
N TRP A 29 -17.39 36.39 0.63
CA TRP A 29 -17.72 36.39 -0.81
C TRP A 29 -16.51 36.08 -1.70
N ASN A 30 -15.30 36.44 -1.28
CA ASN A 30 -14.07 36.16 -2.04
C ASN A 30 -13.59 34.71 -1.87
N LEU A 31 -13.71 34.14 -0.66
CA LEU A 31 -13.20 32.79 -0.38
C LEU A 31 -13.90 31.71 -1.23
N ARG A 32 -15.24 31.77 -1.35
CA ARG A 32 -16.01 30.79 -2.17
C ARG A 32 -15.62 30.85 -3.65
N ILE A 33 -15.39 32.06 -4.18
CA ILE A 33 -14.97 32.25 -5.58
C ILE A 33 -13.55 31.72 -5.78
N VAL A 34 -12.65 31.97 -4.84
CA VAL A 34 -11.27 31.47 -4.86
C VAL A 34 -11.26 29.95 -4.80
N ILE A 35 -11.97 29.32 -3.87
CA ILE A 35 -12.07 27.85 -3.76
C ILE A 35 -12.58 27.23 -5.06
N ARG A 36 -13.65 27.82 -5.66
CA ARG A 36 -14.20 27.32 -6.93
C ARG A 36 -13.20 27.45 -8.09
N ARG A 37 -12.44 28.56 -8.15
CA ARG A 37 -11.42 28.76 -9.19
C ARG A 37 -10.22 27.83 -8.98
N LEU A 38 -9.81 27.65 -7.73
CA LEU A 38 -8.76 26.72 -7.37
C LEU A 38 -9.18 25.32 -7.83
N HIS A 39 -10.33 24.81 -7.37
CA HIS A 39 -10.88 23.51 -7.78
C HIS A 39 -10.96 23.34 -9.32
N LEU A 40 -11.40 24.38 -10.04
CA LEU A 40 -11.45 24.35 -11.50
C LEU A 40 -10.06 24.21 -12.14
N TYR A 41 -9.12 25.10 -11.79
CA TYR A 41 -7.82 25.14 -12.45
C TYR A 41 -6.90 24.01 -12.00
N SER A 42 -6.91 23.67 -10.71
CA SER A 42 -6.15 22.54 -10.21
C SER A 42 -6.75 21.22 -10.72
N GLY A 43 -8.08 21.09 -10.75
CA GLY A 43 -8.76 19.93 -11.34
C GLY A 43 -8.34 19.70 -12.80
N LEU A 44 -8.34 20.75 -13.62
CA LEU A 44 -7.89 20.66 -15.02
C LEU A 44 -6.42 20.30 -15.18
N PHE A 45 -5.55 20.98 -14.43
CA PHE A 45 -4.11 20.77 -14.55
C PHE A 45 -3.70 19.40 -14.01
N LEU A 46 -4.23 18.99 -12.86
CA LEU A 46 -3.84 17.75 -12.19
C LEU A 46 -4.61 16.52 -12.70
N LEU A 47 -5.68 16.65 -13.48
CA LEU A 47 -6.46 15.51 -13.99
C LEU A 47 -5.60 14.39 -14.63
N PRO A 48 -4.72 14.64 -15.62
CA PRO A 48 -3.92 13.56 -16.21
C PRO A 48 -2.94 12.94 -15.20
N TRP A 49 -2.44 13.73 -14.25
CA TRP A 49 -1.53 13.27 -13.19
C TRP A 49 -2.25 12.39 -12.19
N VAL A 50 -3.42 12.81 -11.74
CA VAL A 50 -4.28 12.06 -10.84
C VAL A 50 -4.73 10.75 -11.47
N ILE A 51 -5.06 10.75 -12.77
CA ILE A 51 -5.38 9.52 -13.49
C ILE A 51 -4.14 8.60 -13.51
N LEU A 52 -2.97 9.14 -13.84
CA LEU A 52 -1.72 8.37 -13.83
C LEU A 52 -1.42 7.79 -12.44
N TYR A 53 -1.42 8.62 -11.39
CA TYR A 53 -1.18 8.21 -10.00
C TYR A 53 -2.26 7.27 -9.47
N GLY A 54 -3.53 7.48 -9.83
CA GLY A 54 -4.64 6.61 -9.46
C GLY A 54 -4.50 5.24 -10.10
N ILE A 55 -4.17 5.18 -11.40
CA ILE A 55 -3.93 3.93 -12.12
C ILE A 55 -2.70 3.22 -11.55
N THR A 56 -1.57 3.90 -11.35
CA THR A 56 -0.36 3.27 -10.81
C THR A 56 -0.53 2.83 -9.36
N GLY A 57 -1.20 3.65 -8.52
CA GLY A 57 -1.54 3.27 -7.15
C GLY A 57 -2.46 2.05 -7.10
N ALA A 58 -3.47 2.00 -7.97
CA ALA A 58 -4.34 0.83 -8.11
C ALA A 58 -3.54 -0.41 -8.56
N MET A 59 -2.60 -0.27 -9.50
CA MET A 59 -1.69 -1.36 -9.90
C MET A 59 -0.77 -1.84 -8.77
N PHE A 60 -0.37 -0.97 -7.84
CA PHE A 60 0.42 -1.37 -6.66
C PHE A 60 -0.41 -2.12 -5.62
N ASN A 61 -1.68 -1.73 -5.43
CA ASN A 61 -2.57 -2.32 -4.43
C ASN A 61 -3.28 -3.58 -4.90
N HIS A 62 -3.56 -3.65 -6.20
CA HIS A 62 -4.29 -4.73 -6.86
C HIS A 62 -3.40 -5.28 -7.97
N LEU A 63 -2.65 -6.34 -7.65
CA LEU A 63 -1.72 -6.98 -8.60
C LEU A 63 -2.43 -7.52 -9.86
N GLU A 64 -3.75 -7.67 -9.80
CA GLU A 64 -4.63 -8.06 -10.90
C GLU A 64 -4.93 -6.95 -11.90
N LEU A 65 -4.68 -5.67 -11.59
CA LEU A 65 -4.94 -4.55 -12.49
C LEU A 65 -3.78 -4.39 -13.49
N PHE A 66 -4.07 -4.59 -14.78
CA PHE A 66 -3.08 -4.65 -15.86
C PHE A 66 -1.99 -5.69 -15.61
N PRO A 67 -2.37 -6.95 -15.36
CA PRO A 67 -1.40 -7.94 -14.97
C PRO A 67 -0.55 -8.23 -16.21
N ARG A 68 0.78 -8.07 -16.09
CA ARG A 68 1.70 -8.56 -17.13
C ARG A 68 1.60 -10.07 -17.27
N ALA A 69 1.07 -10.72 -16.24
CA ALA A 69 0.93 -12.16 -16.10
C ALA A 69 -0.52 -12.62 -16.26
N ALA A 70 -0.74 -13.81 -16.80
CA ALA A 70 -2.06 -14.42 -16.79
C ALA A 70 -2.35 -15.03 -15.41
N ILE A 71 -3.38 -14.53 -14.71
CA ILE A 71 -3.82 -15.04 -13.40
C ILE A 71 -4.99 -16.00 -13.63
N GLN A 72 -4.89 -17.22 -13.12
CA GLN A 72 -5.92 -18.25 -13.23
C GLN A 72 -6.20 -18.82 -11.83
N PRO A 73 -7.46 -18.79 -11.34
CA PRO A 73 -7.82 -19.43 -10.09
C PRO A 73 -7.67 -20.95 -10.25
N VAL A 74 -7.05 -21.60 -9.27
CA VAL A 74 -6.85 -23.05 -9.28
C VAL A 74 -8.10 -23.72 -8.71
N PRO A 75 -8.76 -24.64 -9.44
CA PRO A 75 -9.95 -25.33 -8.95
C PRO A 75 -9.64 -26.13 -7.68
N LYS A 76 -10.51 -26.05 -6.68
CA LYS A 76 -10.36 -26.75 -5.39
C LYS A 76 -10.25 -28.28 -5.53
N GLU A 77 -10.73 -28.84 -6.63
CA GLU A 77 -10.67 -30.27 -6.97
C GLU A 77 -9.25 -30.72 -7.36
N SER A 78 -8.40 -29.80 -7.83
CA SER A 78 -7.00 -30.06 -8.19
C SER A 78 -6.03 -29.88 -7.01
N VAL A 79 -6.56 -29.42 -5.88
CA VAL A 79 -5.83 -29.22 -4.63
C VAL A 79 -6.08 -30.43 -3.74
N ASP A 80 -5.01 -31.14 -3.35
CA ASP A 80 -5.11 -32.12 -2.28
C ASP A 80 -5.33 -31.39 -0.95
N LEU A 81 -6.60 -31.17 -0.62
CA LEU A 81 -7.02 -30.44 0.58
C LEU A 81 -6.50 -31.08 1.87
N THR A 82 -6.11 -32.36 1.86
CA THR A 82 -5.57 -33.01 3.07
C THR A 82 -4.24 -32.38 3.48
N LYS A 83 -3.29 -32.18 2.57
CA LYS A 83 -1.99 -31.56 2.88
C LYS A 83 -2.08 -30.06 3.13
N VAL A 84 -2.98 -29.37 2.44
CA VAL A 84 -3.19 -27.93 2.69
C VAL A 84 -3.89 -27.71 4.03
N SER A 85 -4.78 -28.62 4.45
CA SER A 85 -5.41 -28.59 5.78
C SER A 85 -4.45 -28.86 6.94
N GLU A 86 -3.29 -29.48 6.67
CA GLU A 86 -2.22 -29.68 7.63
C GLU A 86 -1.30 -28.44 7.79
N PHE A 87 -1.49 -27.40 6.97
CA PHE A 87 -0.71 -26.17 7.12
C PHE A 87 -0.97 -25.54 8.49
N PRO A 88 0.08 -25.26 9.29
CA PRO A 88 -0.09 -24.80 10.66
C PRO A 88 -0.74 -23.42 10.68
N THR A 89 -1.59 -23.18 11.69
CA THR A 89 -2.09 -21.83 11.96
C THR A 89 -0.93 -20.93 12.40
N ALA A 90 -1.09 -19.62 12.28
CA ALA A 90 -0.07 -18.68 12.73
C ALA A 90 0.30 -18.87 14.22
N ASP A 91 -0.68 -19.20 15.07
CA ASP A 91 -0.46 -19.51 16.49
C ASP A 91 0.39 -20.78 16.68
N THR A 92 0.02 -21.87 16.01
CA THR A 92 0.76 -23.14 16.08
C THR A 92 2.18 -22.98 15.53
N MET A 93 2.33 -22.25 14.44
CA MET A 93 3.63 -21.97 13.83
C MET A 93 4.51 -21.10 14.74
N ALA A 94 3.96 -20.06 15.37
CA ALA A 94 4.71 -19.23 16.30
C ALA A 94 5.18 -20.04 17.53
N LEU A 95 4.34 -20.95 18.04
CA LEU A 95 4.72 -21.88 19.11
C LEU A 95 5.87 -22.80 18.69
N GLN A 96 5.80 -23.38 17.49
CA GLN A 96 6.86 -24.23 16.96
C GLN A 96 8.18 -23.48 16.78
N VAL A 97 8.16 -22.26 16.23
CA VAL A 97 9.35 -21.41 16.10
C VAL A 97 9.92 -21.04 17.46
N THR A 98 9.05 -20.66 18.41
CA THR A 98 9.47 -20.34 19.78
C THR A 98 10.14 -21.53 20.47
N GLU A 99 9.58 -22.72 20.30
CA GLU A 99 10.14 -23.95 20.85
C GLU A 99 11.45 -24.35 20.16
N ALA A 100 11.57 -24.16 18.85
CA ALA A 100 12.81 -24.38 18.12
C ALA A 100 13.93 -23.43 18.61
N LEU A 101 13.59 -22.17 18.88
CA LEU A 101 14.52 -21.19 19.47
C LEU A 101 14.97 -21.56 20.89
N ARG A 102 14.07 -22.11 21.73
CA ARG A 102 14.49 -22.65 23.05
C ARG A 102 15.50 -23.78 22.90
N ARG A 103 15.26 -24.68 21.95
CA ARG A 103 16.11 -25.86 21.70
C ARG A 103 17.45 -25.52 21.09
N SER A 104 17.58 -24.41 20.36
CA SER A 104 18.89 -23.97 19.83
C SER A 104 19.87 -23.60 20.94
N GLY A 105 19.36 -23.25 22.12
CA GLY A 105 20.18 -22.85 23.26
C GLY A 105 20.81 -21.45 23.11
N GLU A 106 20.52 -20.73 22.02
CA GLU A 106 20.95 -19.33 21.84
C GLU A 106 20.07 -18.37 22.63
N ILE A 107 18.83 -18.78 22.95
CA ILE A 107 17.83 -18.00 23.67
C ILE A 107 17.18 -18.90 24.73
N HIS A 108 17.36 -18.56 26.02
CA HIS A 108 16.98 -19.43 27.13
C HIS A 108 15.58 -19.16 27.71
N ASP A 109 15.09 -17.92 27.64
CA ASP A 109 13.82 -17.54 28.26
C ASP A 109 12.89 -16.83 27.28
N ILE A 110 12.36 -17.60 26.30
CA ILE A 110 11.42 -17.08 25.29
C ILE A 110 9.97 -17.44 25.63
N THR A 111 9.06 -16.45 25.67
CA THR A 111 7.61 -16.66 25.88
C THR A 111 6.75 -15.86 24.90
N LEU A 112 5.62 -16.44 24.48
CA LEU A 112 4.65 -15.75 23.60
C LEU A 112 3.65 -14.96 24.46
N PRO A 113 3.44 -13.67 24.19
CA PRO A 113 2.48 -12.85 24.93
C PRO A 113 1.03 -13.22 24.58
N GLU A 114 0.15 -13.25 25.58
CA GLU A 114 -1.26 -13.68 25.42
C GLU A 114 -2.15 -12.64 24.69
N ASP A 115 -1.74 -11.37 24.67
CA ASP A 115 -2.52 -10.24 24.16
C ASP A 115 -2.30 -9.97 22.67
N ILE A 116 -1.28 -10.56 22.05
CA ILE A 116 -0.89 -10.27 20.65
C ILE A 116 -0.84 -11.56 19.84
N ARG A 117 -1.77 -11.68 18.89
CA ARG A 117 -1.87 -12.86 18.03
C ARG A 117 -0.83 -12.86 16.90
N PRO A 118 -0.06 -13.94 16.71
CA PRO A 118 0.80 -14.15 15.56
C PRO A 118 0.03 -14.08 14.24
N SER A 119 0.72 -13.71 13.16
CA SER A 119 0.05 -13.60 11.87
C SER A 119 0.98 -13.67 10.64
N TYR A 120 0.44 -14.19 9.53
CA TYR A 120 1.11 -14.24 8.23
C TYR A 120 0.96 -12.94 7.44
N THR A 121 2.04 -12.40 6.86
CA THR A 121 1.96 -11.09 6.19
C THR A 121 1.85 -11.13 4.65
N GLY A 122 1.70 -12.32 4.05
CA GLY A 122 1.56 -12.51 2.61
C GLY A 122 1.34 -13.97 2.24
N ASP A 123 1.23 -14.23 0.94
CA ASP A 123 0.96 -15.56 0.38
C ASP A 123 2.21 -16.44 0.39
N VAL A 124 1.99 -17.76 0.42
CA VAL A 124 3.04 -18.75 0.15
C VAL A 124 3.15 -18.91 -1.36
N MET A 125 4.32 -18.60 -1.92
CA MET A 125 4.48 -18.57 -3.38
C MET A 125 5.55 -19.55 -3.88
N PHE A 126 5.21 -20.31 -4.91
CA PHE A 126 6.12 -21.21 -5.63
C PHE A 126 6.19 -20.81 -7.09
N GLU A 127 7.28 -21.14 -7.76
CA GLU A 127 7.61 -20.80 -9.12
C GLU A 127 8.08 -22.04 -9.88
N VAL A 128 7.62 -22.19 -11.11
CA VAL A 128 8.18 -23.10 -12.09
C VAL A 128 8.42 -22.36 -13.40
N LYS A 129 9.57 -22.60 -14.03
CA LYS A 129 9.89 -22.07 -15.36
C LYS A 129 9.61 -23.15 -16.41
N ARG A 130 8.71 -22.87 -17.36
CA ARG A 130 8.38 -23.76 -18.50
C ARG A 130 8.26 -22.92 -19.77
N ASP A 131 8.81 -23.42 -20.88
CA ASP A 131 8.71 -22.76 -22.19
C ASP A 131 9.20 -21.29 -22.21
N GLY A 132 10.17 -20.96 -21.34
CA GLY A 132 10.68 -19.59 -21.18
C GLY A 132 9.76 -18.64 -20.40
N LEU A 133 8.62 -19.13 -19.92
CA LEU A 133 7.67 -18.41 -19.07
C LEU A 133 7.86 -18.78 -17.60
N ARG A 134 7.51 -17.85 -16.72
CA ARG A 134 7.64 -18.00 -15.26
C ARG A 134 6.25 -18.14 -14.65
N HIS A 135 5.87 -19.34 -14.24
CA HIS A 135 4.59 -19.62 -13.61
C HIS A 135 4.74 -19.59 -12.10
N VAL A 136 3.87 -18.86 -11.41
CA VAL A 136 3.93 -18.64 -9.96
C VAL A 136 2.63 -19.07 -9.33
N LEU A 137 2.67 -20.09 -8.49
CA LEU A 137 1.55 -20.52 -7.67
C LEU A 137 1.54 -19.70 -6.37
N GLN A 138 0.46 -18.96 -6.11
CA GLN A 138 0.25 -18.21 -4.88
C GLN A 138 -0.83 -18.91 -4.05
N ILE A 139 -0.53 -19.19 -2.79
CA ILE A 139 -1.43 -19.87 -1.86
C ILE A 139 -1.61 -18.97 -0.63
N ASP A 140 -2.85 -18.56 -0.38
CA ASP A 140 -3.20 -17.85 0.86
C ASP A 140 -3.04 -18.82 2.05
N PRO A 141 -2.15 -18.55 3.02
CA PRO A 141 -1.88 -19.45 4.15
C PRO A 141 -3.03 -19.54 5.17
N VAL A 142 -4.08 -18.73 5.03
CA VAL A 142 -5.24 -18.69 5.92
C VAL A 142 -6.47 -19.27 5.23
N SER A 143 -6.79 -18.77 4.02
CA SER A 143 -7.99 -19.20 3.29
C SER A 143 -7.76 -20.40 2.38
N HIS A 144 -6.50 -20.72 2.10
CA HIS A 144 -6.07 -21.73 1.14
C HIS A 144 -6.52 -21.43 -0.31
N ALA A 145 -6.99 -20.21 -0.59
CA ALA A 145 -7.22 -19.74 -1.94
C ALA A 145 -5.91 -19.86 -2.73
N THR A 146 -6.00 -20.45 -3.92
CA THR A 146 -4.83 -20.77 -4.74
C THR A 146 -4.99 -20.16 -6.13
N GLU A 147 -3.97 -19.45 -6.57
CA GLU A 147 -3.93 -18.76 -7.85
C GLU A 147 -2.64 -19.07 -8.61
N LEU A 148 -2.75 -19.31 -9.92
CA LEU A 148 -1.62 -19.50 -10.81
C LEU A 148 -1.37 -18.23 -11.63
N VAL A 149 -0.20 -17.63 -11.47
CA VAL A 149 0.21 -16.37 -12.10
C VAL A 149 1.33 -16.64 -13.10
N THR A 150 1.05 -16.54 -14.39
CA THR A 150 2.02 -16.82 -15.47
C THR A 150 2.65 -15.53 -16.00
N HIS A 151 3.89 -15.24 -15.62
CA HIS A 151 4.63 -14.07 -16.06
C HIS A 151 5.33 -14.26 -17.42
N PRO A 152 5.52 -13.17 -18.19
CA PRO A 152 6.31 -13.16 -19.42
C PRO A 152 7.81 -13.40 -19.11
N PRO A 153 8.63 -13.74 -20.12
CA PRO A 153 10.04 -14.09 -19.94
C PRO A 153 10.83 -12.99 -19.21
N GLU A 154 11.66 -13.36 -18.24
CA GLU A 154 12.54 -12.44 -17.50
C GLU A 154 13.66 -11.86 -18.40
N ASP A 155 14.04 -10.60 -18.19
CA ASP A 155 15.28 -10.01 -18.72
C ASP A 155 16.47 -10.63 -17.94
N PRO A 156 17.44 -11.27 -18.62
CA PRO A 156 18.52 -12.06 -17.98
C PRO A 156 19.51 -11.28 -17.08
N ALA A 157 19.28 -9.98 -16.83
CA ALA A 157 20.22 -9.10 -16.12
C ALA A 157 20.08 -9.04 -14.58
N GLN A 158 19.11 -9.72 -13.95
CA GLN A 158 18.95 -9.69 -12.49
C GLN A 158 19.35 -11.02 -11.83
N LYS A 159 20.51 -11.02 -11.16
CA LYS A 159 20.97 -12.15 -10.34
C LYS A 159 21.33 -11.61 -8.94
N ASN A 160 20.47 -11.88 -7.96
CA ASN A 160 20.71 -11.46 -6.58
C ASN A 160 21.80 -12.32 -5.92
N LEU A 161 22.70 -11.67 -5.18
CA LEU A 161 23.75 -12.29 -4.37
C LEU A 161 23.14 -12.95 -3.12
N ASN A 162 23.45 -14.24 -2.94
CA ASN A 162 23.25 -14.95 -1.68
C ASN A 162 24.43 -14.64 -0.74
N VAL A 163 24.15 -14.11 0.45
CA VAL A 163 25.13 -13.96 1.54
C VAL A 163 24.71 -14.90 2.66
N GLY A 164 25.67 -15.69 3.15
CA GLY A 164 25.44 -16.91 3.92
C GLY A 164 25.18 -16.76 5.43
N LEU A 165 24.41 -17.74 5.93
CA LEU A 165 24.16 -18.21 7.32
C LEU A 165 23.13 -17.39 8.14
N SER A 166 22.21 -17.95 8.95
CA SER A 166 22.07 -19.30 9.56
C SER A 166 20.60 -19.74 9.59
N ARG A 167 20.30 -20.94 9.08
CA ARG A 167 18.95 -21.51 8.88
C ARG A 167 18.47 -22.26 10.14
N VAL A 168 17.19 -22.12 10.51
CA VAL A 168 16.56 -22.97 11.52
C VAL A 168 15.82 -24.12 10.85
N GLU A 169 16.22 -25.36 11.16
CA GLU A 169 15.55 -26.58 10.68
C GLU A 169 14.28 -26.85 11.50
N LEU A 170 13.11 -26.54 10.92
CA LEU A 170 11.81 -26.93 11.47
C LEU A 170 11.42 -28.33 10.94
N LYS A 171 10.76 -29.15 11.77
CA LYS A 171 10.23 -30.45 11.36
C LYS A 171 8.76 -30.62 11.80
N PRO A 172 7.81 -30.84 10.87
CA PRO A 172 8.02 -30.77 9.41
C PRO A 172 8.36 -29.33 8.98
N ASP A 173 9.20 -29.17 7.95
CA ASP A 173 9.50 -27.85 7.40
C ASP A 173 8.24 -27.37 6.64
N PRO A 174 7.58 -26.28 7.08
CA PRO A 174 6.37 -25.80 6.43
C PRO A 174 6.62 -25.37 4.98
N HIS A 175 7.86 -25.00 4.63
CA HIS A 175 8.26 -24.79 3.25
C HIS A 175 8.18 -26.09 2.46
N ASP A 176 8.75 -27.19 2.97
CA ASP A 176 8.76 -28.48 2.29
C ASP A 176 7.35 -29.06 2.15
N LEU A 177 6.50 -28.89 3.18
CA LEU A 177 5.09 -29.27 3.11
C LEU A 177 4.38 -28.53 1.97
N MET A 178 4.59 -27.23 1.87
CA MET A 178 3.97 -26.40 0.85
C MET A 178 4.57 -26.61 -0.54
N GLN A 179 5.87 -26.90 -0.64
CA GLN A 179 6.53 -27.23 -1.90
C GLN A 179 6.01 -28.57 -2.45
N GLN A 180 5.81 -29.56 -1.58
CA GLN A 180 5.22 -30.85 -1.96
C GLN A 180 3.75 -30.69 -2.39
N ALA A 181 2.96 -29.91 -1.66
CA ALA A 181 1.58 -29.62 -2.03
C ALA A 181 1.52 -28.88 -3.37
N ALA A 182 2.39 -27.89 -3.58
CA ALA A 182 2.50 -27.15 -4.83
C ALA A 182 2.90 -28.08 -6.00
N GLY A 183 3.85 -29.00 -5.81
CA GLY A 183 4.23 -29.98 -6.82
C GLY A 183 3.07 -30.89 -7.22
N GLN A 184 2.23 -31.29 -6.27
CA GLN A 184 1.00 -32.06 -6.56
C GLN A 184 -0.04 -31.23 -7.31
N MET A 185 -0.27 -29.98 -6.89
CA MET A 185 -1.19 -29.06 -7.58
C MET A 185 -0.75 -28.82 -9.03
N PHE A 186 0.54 -28.57 -9.24
CA PHE A 186 1.11 -28.45 -10.59
C PHE A 186 0.93 -29.74 -11.40
N GLY A 187 1.17 -30.91 -10.80
CA GLY A 187 0.90 -32.20 -11.43
C GLY A 187 -0.56 -32.39 -11.85
N GLY A 188 -1.50 -32.03 -10.98
CA GLY A 188 -2.94 -32.06 -11.26
C GLY A 188 -3.38 -31.10 -12.37
N MET A 189 -2.62 -30.02 -12.60
CA MET A 189 -2.84 -29.04 -13.67
C MET A 189 -2.12 -29.39 -14.98
N GLY A 190 -1.48 -30.57 -15.10
CA GLY A 190 -0.78 -31.00 -16.32
C GLY A 190 0.67 -30.52 -16.42
N PHE A 191 1.25 -30.01 -15.34
CA PHE A 191 2.67 -29.67 -15.22
C PHE A 191 3.43 -30.82 -14.54
N SER A 192 3.51 -31.97 -15.19
CA SER A 192 4.15 -33.20 -14.69
C SER A 192 5.66 -33.04 -14.38
N ASP A 193 6.31 -32.05 -14.96
CA ASP A 193 7.75 -31.77 -14.77
C ASP A 193 8.02 -30.88 -13.54
N ALA A 194 6.97 -30.42 -12.84
CA ALA A 194 7.03 -29.43 -11.76
C ALA A 194 6.90 -30.07 -10.36
N ALA A 195 7.39 -31.30 -10.18
CA ALA A 195 7.28 -32.03 -8.91
C ALA A 195 7.97 -31.34 -7.72
N ASN A 196 8.94 -30.46 -7.97
CA ASN A 196 9.63 -29.64 -6.97
C ASN A 196 9.74 -28.18 -7.46
N PRO A 197 8.70 -27.37 -7.29
CA PRO A 197 8.72 -25.98 -7.76
C PRO A 197 9.65 -25.13 -6.88
N ALA A 198 10.34 -24.15 -7.46
CA ALA A 198 11.25 -23.26 -6.74
C ALA A 198 10.47 -22.23 -5.91
N PRO A 199 10.93 -21.78 -4.74
CA PRO A 199 10.19 -20.77 -3.98
C PRO A 199 10.33 -19.35 -4.56
N LEU A 200 9.22 -18.62 -4.64
CA LEU A 200 9.19 -17.20 -5.03
C LEU A 200 8.73 -16.32 -3.85
N GLY A 201 9.22 -15.08 -3.80
CA GLY A 201 8.82 -14.13 -2.76
C GLY A 201 9.43 -14.40 -1.37
N TRP A 202 8.99 -13.61 -0.40
CA TRP A 202 9.40 -13.69 1.00
C TRP A 202 8.17 -13.66 1.89
N THR A 203 7.52 -14.80 2.07
CA THR A 203 6.47 -14.95 3.08
C THR A 203 7.14 -14.88 4.44
N LYS A 204 6.67 -13.96 5.29
CA LYS A 204 7.22 -13.73 6.62
C LYS A 204 6.15 -13.97 7.68
N LEU A 205 6.54 -14.68 8.73
CA LEU A 205 5.82 -14.75 9.98
C LEU A 205 6.43 -13.70 10.92
N ASN A 206 5.61 -12.77 11.40
CA ASN A 206 6.02 -11.76 12.36
C ASN A 206 5.23 -11.94 13.64
N PHE A 207 5.91 -12.02 14.78
CA PHE A 207 5.27 -12.11 16.09
C PHE A 207 6.11 -11.44 17.16
N LEU A 208 5.51 -11.18 18.32
CA LEU A 208 6.21 -10.68 19.49
C LEU A 208 6.46 -11.84 20.45
N ALA A 209 7.58 -11.79 21.14
CA ALA A 209 7.94 -12.73 22.20
C ALA A 209 8.67 -11.96 23.31
N THR A 210 8.74 -12.50 24.52
CA THR A 210 9.62 -12.00 25.58
C THR A 210 10.84 -12.87 25.61
N VAL A 211 12.05 -12.30 25.51
CA VAL A 211 13.35 -12.99 25.62
C VAL A 211 14.13 -12.37 26.78
N ASP A 212 14.49 -13.16 27.79
CA ASP A 212 15.22 -12.72 29.00
C ASP A 212 14.53 -11.50 29.67
N GLU A 213 13.24 -11.64 29.94
CA GLU A 213 12.35 -10.58 30.46
C GLU A 213 12.20 -9.32 29.58
N ARG A 214 12.70 -9.33 28.33
CA ARG A 214 12.60 -8.20 27.40
C ARG A 214 11.68 -8.52 26.22
N PRO A 215 10.68 -7.68 25.91
CA PRO A 215 9.88 -7.86 24.71
C PRO A 215 10.74 -7.67 23.45
N VAL A 216 10.63 -8.62 22.53
CA VAL A 216 11.30 -8.68 21.22
C VAL A 216 10.28 -8.98 20.12
N ARG A 217 10.59 -8.56 18.91
CA ARG A 217 9.91 -8.93 17.66
C ARG A 217 10.74 -9.97 16.94
N ILE A 218 10.10 -11.06 16.56
CA ILE A 218 10.70 -12.15 15.82
C ILE A 218 10.09 -12.17 14.42
N THR A 219 10.95 -12.17 13.41
CA THR A 219 10.58 -12.29 12.00
C THR A 219 11.18 -13.59 11.46
N TYR A 220 10.33 -14.55 11.12
CA TYR A 220 10.73 -15.80 10.46
C TYR A 220 10.37 -15.75 8.98
N VAL A 221 11.35 -16.00 8.11
CA VAL A 221 11.15 -16.05 6.65
C VAL A 221 10.92 -17.51 6.25
N LEU A 222 9.73 -17.80 5.72
CA LEU A 222 9.33 -19.17 5.40
C LEU A 222 10.15 -19.76 4.24
N LYS A 223 10.67 -18.92 3.34
CA LYS A 223 11.41 -19.38 2.15
C LYS A 223 12.71 -20.10 2.46
N ASP A 224 13.47 -19.61 3.43
CA ASP A 224 14.84 -20.07 3.72
C ASP A 224 15.06 -20.38 5.21
N GLY A 225 14.04 -20.21 6.04
CA GLY A 225 14.09 -20.42 7.48
C GLY A 225 14.90 -19.37 8.24
N HIS A 226 15.17 -18.21 7.62
CA HIS A 226 15.90 -17.12 8.26
C HIS A 226 15.10 -16.50 9.41
N ILE A 227 15.76 -16.21 10.53
CA ILE A 227 15.17 -15.56 11.70
C ILE A 227 15.89 -14.24 11.99
N ASP A 228 15.13 -13.17 12.14
CA ASP A 228 15.57 -11.88 12.67
C ASP A 228 14.87 -11.63 14.01
N VAL A 229 15.65 -11.39 15.06
CA VAL A 229 15.18 -11.04 16.41
C VAL A 229 15.59 -9.62 16.71
N SER A 230 14.60 -8.75 16.90
CA SER A 230 14.80 -7.33 17.15
C SER A 230 14.12 -6.90 18.46
N PRO A 231 14.72 -6.08 19.33
CA PRO A 231 14.05 -5.58 20.53
C PRO A 231 12.75 -4.84 20.23
N TYR A 232 11.70 -5.05 21.04
CA TYR A 232 10.40 -4.40 20.90
C TYR A 232 10.06 -3.60 22.17
N ASN A 233 10.21 -2.29 22.11
CA ASN A 233 9.96 -1.39 23.25
C ASN A 233 8.54 -0.80 23.26
N GLY A 234 7.56 -1.46 22.60
CA GLY A 234 6.21 -0.92 22.42
C GLY A 234 6.11 0.23 21.40
N GLN A 235 7.24 0.66 20.84
CA GLN A 235 7.29 1.63 19.75
C GLN A 235 7.82 0.95 18.50
N SER A 236 7.53 1.52 17.33
CA SER A 236 8.11 1.05 16.07
C SER A 236 9.63 1.29 15.99
N GLY A 237 10.20 2.06 16.93
CA GLY A 237 11.58 2.55 16.89
C GLY A 237 11.86 3.50 15.71
N MET A 238 10.81 3.84 14.94
CA MET A 238 10.92 4.50 13.66
C MET A 238 10.72 6.01 13.79
N PRO A 239 11.65 6.85 13.30
CA PRO A 239 11.40 8.28 13.17
C PRO A 239 10.16 8.54 12.31
N TRP A 240 9.38 9.57 12.65
CA TRP A 240 8.14 9.92 11.94
C TRP A 240 8.30 9.98 10.42
N ARG A 241 9.40 10.57 9.92
CA ARG A 241 9.70 10.60 8.49
C ARG A 241 9.73 9.20 7.87
N GLN A 242 10.44 8.27 8.50
CA GLN A 242 10.58 6.91 7.98
C GLN A 242 9.23 6.15 8.09
N TRP A 243 8.44 6.44 9.12
CA TRP A 243 7.10 5.87 9.28
C TRP A 243 6.13 6.33 8.19
N PHE A 244 6.06 7.64 7.93
CA PHE A 244 5.25 8.19 6.84
C PHE A 244 5.69 7.66 5.47
N LEU A 245 7.01 7.56 5.24
CA LEU A 245 7.53 6.98 4.01
C LEU A 245 7.15 5.51 3.86
N ARG A 246 7.32 4.70 4.92
CA ARG A 246 6.91 3.29 4.88
C ARG A 246 5.42 3.13 4.71
N MET A 247 4.59 3.93 5.37
CA MET A 247 3.14 3.95 5.16
C MET A 247 2.84 4.25 3.69
N HIS A 248 3.45 5.29 3.12
CA HIS A 248 3.25 5.68 1.73
C HIS A 248 3.66 4.58 0.72
N THR A 249 4.72 3.82 1.01
CA THR A 249 5.21 2.72 0.16
C THR A 249 4.62 1.36 0.50
N THR A 250 3.78 1.24 1.53
CA THR A 250 3.14 -0.03 1.90
C THR A 250 2.01 -0.30 0.91
N HIS A 251 2.14 -1.38 0.14
CA HIS A 251 1.19 -1.81 -0.90
C HIS A 251 0.91 -3.31 -0.79
N GLY A 252 -0.14 -3.82 -1.45
CA GLY A 252 -0.51 -5.25 -1.51
C GLY A 252 -1.42 -5.72 -0.36
N GLN A 253 -2.24 -6.73 -0.65
CA GLN A 253 -3.26 -7.27 0.26
C GLN A 253 -2.64 -8.30 1.23
N PRO A 254 -2.75 -8.13 2.55
CA PRO A 254 -2.48 -9.21 3.50
C PRO A 254 -3.55 -10.32 3.40
N PRO A 255 -3.23 -11.56 3.82
CA PRO A 255 -4.14 -12.71 3.74
C PRO A 255 -5.34 -12.64 4.71
N TYR A 256 -5.41 -11.62 5.58
CA TYR A 256 -6.53 -11.41 6.49
C TYR A 256 -6.68 -9.93 6.88
N TRP A 257 -7.80 -9.60 7.52
CA TRP A 257 -8.12 -8.22 7.93
C TRP A 257 -7.17 -7.69 9.01
N ASN A 258 -6.38 -6.68 8.67
CA ASN A 258 -5.53 -5.94 9.60
C ASN A 258 -5.40 -4.47 9.19
N GLY A 259 -4.55 -3.71 9.88
CA GLY A 259 -4.34 -2.29 9.59
C GLY A 259 -3.87 -2.00 8.16
N ARG A 260 -3.22 -2.95 7.48
CA ARG A 260 -2.79 -2.82 6.08
C ARG A 260 -3.97 -2.98 5.10
N MET A 261 -4.96 -3.82 5.40
CA MET A 261 -6.23 -3.84 4.63
C MET A 261 -6.94 -2.49 4.72
N PHE A 262 -7.05 -1.93 5.93
CA PHE A 262 -7.66 -0.62 6.12
C PHE A 262 -6.90 0.47 5.36
N TRP A 263 -5.57 0.41 5.37
CA TRP A 263 -4.74 1.31 4.59
C TRP A 263 -4.97 1.16 3.08
N SER A 264 -5.02 -0.07 2.55
CA SER A 264 -5.33 -0.31 1.14
C SER A 264 -6.67 0.29 0.75
N LEU A 265 -7.71 0.09 1.57
CA LEU A 265 -9.03 0.68 1.35
C LEU A 265 -8.99 2.21 1.36
N ALA A 266 -8.25 2.82 2.29
CA ALA A 266 -8.09 4.27 2.34
C ALA A 266 -7.39 4.82 1.09
N VAL A 267 -6.37 4.12 0.59
CA VAL A 267 -5.67 4.48 -0.65
C VAL A 267 -6.64 4.40 -1.85
N ASP A 268 -7.48 3.36 -1.92
CA ASP A 268 -8.48 3.22 -2.98
C ASP A 268 -9.53 4.36 -2.93
N ILE A 269 -10.00 4.72 -1.73
CA ILE A 269 -10.92 5.85 -1.54
C ILE A 269 -10.27 7.16 -1.99
N VAL A 270 -9.00 7.40 -1.63
CA VAL A 270 -8.25 8.59 -2.06
C VAL A 270 -8.09 8.61 -3.57
N ALA A 271 -7.79 7.47 -4.21
CA ALA A 271 -7.69 7.37 -5.66
C ALA A 271 -9.02 7.76 -6.34
N VAL A 272 -10.15 7.19 -5.88
CA VAL A 272 -11.49 7.54 -6.38
C VAL A 272 -11.81 9.02 -6.14
N ALA A 273 -11.51 9.55 -4.96
CA ALA A 273 -11.75 10.94 -4.62
C ALA A 273 -10.95 11.90 -5.51
N MET A 274 -9.68 11.59 -5.79
CA MET A 274 -8.86 12.39 -6.68
C MET A 274 -9.41 12.36 -8.11
N VAL A 275 -9.81 11.19 -8.64
CA VAL A 275 -10.42 11.09 -9.97
C VAL A 275 -11.70 11.91 -10.05
N CYS A 276 -12.60 11.76 -9.07
CA CYS A 276 -13.82 12.56 -8.96
C CYS A 276 -13.52 14.07 -8.90
N TRP A 277 -12.48 14.47 -8.16
CA TRP A 277 -12.04 15.85 -8.07
C TRP A 277 -11.58 16.40 -9.42
N GLY A 278 -10.81 15.63 -10.20
CA GLY A 278 -10.40 16.01 -11.55
C GLY A 278 -11.58 16.09 -12.53
N LEU A 279 -12.48 15.10 -12.50
CA LEU A 279 -13.68 15.07 -13.34
C LEU A 279 -14.65 16.22 -13.03
N THR A 280 -14.83 16.56 -11.76
CA THR A 280 -15.67 17.70 -11.36
C THR A 280 -15.02 19.04 -11.76
N GLY A 281 -13.69 19.15 -11.71
CA GLY A 281 -12.95 20.28 -12.29
C GLY A 281 -13.19 20.46 -13.79
N LEU A 282 -13.10 19.35 -14.54
CA LEU A 282 -13.39 19.31 -15.98
C LEU A 282 -14.85 19.69 -16.28
N TYR A 283 -15.80 19.16 -15.51
CA TYR A 283 -17.22 19.47 -15.63
C TYR A 283 -17.51 20.96 -15.40
N MET A 284 -16.93 21.57 -14.35
CA MET A 284 -17.08 23.00 -14.11
C MET A 284 -16.47 23.85 -15.23
N TRP A 285 -15.31 23.45 -15.75
CA TRP A 285 -14.68 24.13 -16.89
C TRP A 285 -15.57 24.09 -18.14
N TRP A 286 -16.21 22.97 -18.39
CA TRP A 286 -17.16 22.82 -19.50
C TRP A 286 -18.34 23.81 -19.39
N GLN A 287 -18.89 23.97 -18.18
CA GLN A 287 -20.02 24.85 -17.91
C GLN A 287 -19.65 26.34 -17.98
N ILE A 288 -18.48 26.74 -17.51
CA ILE A 288 -18.09 28.16 -17.42
C ILE A 288 -17.42 28.61 -18.73
N LYS A 289 -18.23 29.09 -19.67
CA LYS A 289 -17.77 29.53 -21.02
C LYS A 289 -16.57 30.49 -20.99
N ARG A 290 -16.50 31.38 -19.99
CA ARG A 290 -15.43 32.40 -19.85
C ARG A 290 -14.04 31.79 -19.58
N THR A 291 -13.95 30.64 -18.93
CA THR A 291 -12.68 30.01 -18.56
C THR A 291 -12.16 29.02 -19.60
N ARG A 292 -12.87 28.84 -20.72
CA ARG A 292 -12.54 27.85 -21.76
C ARG A 292 -11.12 27.98 -22.28
N ARG A 293 -10.74 29.17 -22.78
CA ARG A 293 -9.40 29.40 -23.36
C ARG A 293 -8.26 29.14 -22.37
N ILE A 294 -8.40 29.62 -21.14
CA ILE A 294 -7.41 29.42 -20.07
C ILE A 294 -7.31 27.93 -19.75
N GLY A 295 -8.44 27.24 -19.63
CA GLY A 295 -8.41 25.80 -19.35
C GLY A 295 -7.84 24.96 -20.50
N ILE A 296 -8.05 25.31 -21.77
CA ILE A 296 -7.36 24.65 -22.90
C ILE A 296 -5.84 24.79 -22.74
N ALA A 297 -5.35 26.01 -22.46
CA ALA A 297 -3.93 26.24 -22.27
C ALA A 297 -3.37 25.45 -21.08
N LEU A 298 -4.11 25.34 -19.98
CA LEU A 298 -3.71 24.55 -18.81
C LEU A 298 -3.69 23.04 -19.08
N ILE A 299 -4.69 22.49 -19.78
CA ILE A 299 -4.69 21.08 -20.19
C ILE A 299 -3.50 20.80 -21.11
N ALA A 300 -3.27 21.65 -22.12
CA ALA A 300 -2.15 21.49 -23.04
C ALA A 300 -0.80 21.53 -22.33
N LEU A 301 -0.62 22.47 -21.39
CA LEU A 301 0.58 22.56 -20.56
C LEU A 301 0.76 21.32 -19.68
N SER A 302 -0.32 20.81 -19.10
CA SER A 302 -0.28 19.60 -18.28
C SER A 302 0.12 18.37 -19.08
N LEU A 303 -0.49 18.16 -20.25
CA LEU A 303 -0.16 17.05 -21.16
C LEU A 303 1.27 17.15 -21.67
N LEU A 304 1.74 18.35 -22.02
CA LEU A 304 3.12 18.58 -22.43
C LEU A 304 4.09 18.21 -21.30
N THR A 305 3.81 18.65 -20.07
CA THR A 305 4.65 18.36 -18.90
C THR A 305 4.68 16.85 -18.61
N ALA A 306 3.54 16.17 -18.71
CA ALA A 306 3.45 14.72 -18.54
C ALA A 306 4.22 13.96 -19.62
N ALA A 307 4.13 14.39 -20.88
CA ALA A 307 4.87 13.80 -21.99
C ALA A 307 6.39 13.97 -21.81
N VAL A 308 6.85 15.18 -21.48
CA VAL A 308 8.27 15.46 -21.22
C VAL A 308 8.78 14.61 -20.06
N MET A 309 8.05 14.54 -18.95
CA MET A 309 8.46 13.72 -17.81
C MET A 309 8.50 12.23 -18.15
N THR A 310 7.50 11.72 -18.88
CA THR A 310 7.45 10.30 -19.28
C THR A 310 8.61 9.94 -20.19
N LEU A 311 8.88 10.77 -21.20
CA LEU A 311 10.03 10.56 -22.10
C LEU A 311 11.35 10.69 -21.34
N SER A 312 11.48 11.65 -20.44
CA SER A 312 12.68 11.84 -19.63
C SER A 312 12.93 10.68 -18.67
N LEU A 313 11.89 10.16 -18.01
CA LEU A 313 12.02 8.99 -17.14
C LEU A 313 12.28 7.72 -17.95
N ALA A 314 11.64 7.56 -19.11
CA ALA A 314 11.89 6.41 -19.98
C ALA A 314 13.35 6.39 -20.47
N ASP A 315 13.88 7.55 -20.88
CA ASP A 315 15.29 7.71 -21.24
C ASP A 315 16.19 7.44 -20.03
N PHE A 316 15.92 8.07 -18.88
CA PHE A 316 16.66 7.84 -17.65
C PHE A 316 16.72 6.36 -17.25
N TYR A 317 15.60 5.63 -17.30
CA TYR A 317 15.59 4.20 -16.99
C TYR A 317 16.29 3.35 -18.07
N ALA A 318 16.30 3.80 -19.32
CA ALA A 318 17.04 3.14 -20.39
C ALA A 318 18.56 3.34 -20.25
N THR A 319 19.01 4.51 -19.78
CA THR A 319 20.43 4.86 -19.64
C THR A 319 21.02 4.46 -18.29
N THR A 320 20.19 4.35 -17.25
CA THR A 320 20.60 4.15 -15.85
C THR A 320 19.90 2.90 -15.33
N ARG A 321 20.35 1.72 -15.80
CA ARG A 321 19.87 0.43 -15.27
C ARG A 321 20.28 0.31 -13.79
N LEU A 322 19.31 0.33 -12.88
CA LEU A 322 19.45 -0.16 -11.51
C LEU A 322 19.21 -1.67 -11.48
#